data_AF-A0A7W1B572-F1
#
_entry.id   AF-A0A7W1B572-F1
#
_cell.length_a   1.000
_cell.length_b   1.000
_cell.length_c   1.000
_cell.angle_alpha   90.00
_cell.angle_beta   90.00
_cell.angle_gamma   90.00
#
_symmetry.space_group_name_H-M   'P 1'
#
loop_
_entity.id
_entity.type
_entity.pdbx_description
1 polymer ?
#
loop_
_entity_poly.entity_id
_entity_poly.type
_entity_poly.pdbx_seq_one_letter_code
_entity_poly.pdbx_strand_id
1 'polypeptide(L)'
;MFGLFSKEKSLQKTIERATNKLSQQVDRMGALEKLREEGNDEALYGLCKRFSITSQKGAEDEQEKQWVMGVLVEKGSLAPVIRYMKQSDHLAFPLRVVEQIADHDKILEIVDGLFATEPPGYVRMPERRIDLIRWFSDWKVGTDDEVLSRLTPYLVDFDENVRFSVVDGIASRTPEKIAPPLIDALLRPEEESGRIKRTIVEVLEKSKAPLGDRADAVAGALSGPLSDNFRVDGGVLKKR
;
A
#
# COMPACT_ATOMS: atom_id res chain seq x y z
N MET A 1 -40.92 0.60 -16.03
CA MET A 1 -39.90 1.63 -15.74
C MET A 1 -39.95 2.15 -14.29
N PHE A 2 -41.12 2.43 -13.69
CA PHE A 2 -41.22 2.98 -12.31
C PHE A 2 -40.60 2.13 -11.17
N GLY A 3 -40.61 0.80 -11.26
CA GLY A 3 -40.07 -0.07 -10.19
C GLY A 3 -38.54 -0.11 -10.09
N LEU A 4 -37.83 0.11 -11.20
CA LEU A 4 -36.37 0.04 -11.25
C LEU A 4 -35.74 1.26 -10.54
N PHE A 5 -36.26 2.46 -10.84
CA PHE A 5 -35.84 3.71 -10.19
C PHE A 5 -36.07 3.71 -8.67
N SER A 6 -37.11 3.00 -8.19
CA SER A 6 -37.38 2.87 -6.76
C SER A 6 -36.33 2.02 -6.05
N LYS A 7 -35.90 0.92 -6.67
CA LYS A 7 -34.85 0.03 -6.13
C LYS A 7 -33.50 0.72 -6.06
N GLU A 8 -33.09 1.41 -7.12
CA GLU A 8 -31.83 2.20 -7.14
C GLU A 8 -31.82 3.25 -6.04
N LYS A 9 -32.91 4.00 -5.87
CA LYS A 9 -33.04 5.00 -4.81
C LYS A 9 -33.00 4.38 -3.42
N SER A 10 -33.59 3.20 -3.24
CA SER A 10 -33.54 2.46 -1.97
C SER A 10 -32.12 2.02 -1.65
N LEU A 11 -31.41 1.44 -2.62
CA LEU A 11 -30.02 1.02 -2.48
C LEU A 11 -29.12 2.20 -2.09
N GLN A 12 -29.24 3.33 -2.80
CA GLN A 12 -28.47 4.53 -2.52
C GLN A 12 -28.68 5.04 -1.08
N LYS A 13 -29.92 5.06 -0.59
CA LYS A 13 -30.21 5.41 0.81
C LYS A 13 -29.57 4.45 1.82
N THR A 14 -29.55 3.16 1.51
CA THR A 14 -28.89 2.15 2.36
C THR A 14 -27.38 2.41 2.40
N ILE A 15 -26.74 2.68 1.25
CA ILE A 15 -25.32 3.02 1.17
C ILE A 15 -25.03 4.29 1.98
N GLU A 16 -25.82 5.35 1.80
CA GLU A 16 -25.66 6.60 2.56
C GLU A 16 -25.71 6.38 4.07
N ARG A 17 -26.62 5.52 4.54
CA ARG A 17 -26.70 5.15 5.96
C ARG A 17 -25.48 4.37 6.42
N ALA A 18 -25.04 3.38 5.63
CA ALA A 18 -23.86 2.56 5.93
C ALA A 18 -22.57 3.40 6.03
N THR A 19 -22.47 4.50 5.26
CA THR A 19 -21.29 5.37 5.23
C THR A 19 -21.43 6.65 6.06
N ASN A 20 -22.53 6.83 6.80
CA ASN A 20 -22.73 8.03 7.58
C ASN A 20 -21.89 8.00 8.87
N LYS A 21 -20.75 8.70 8.87
CA LYS A 21 -19.84 8.83 10.03
C LYS A 21 -20.48 9.40 11.31
N LEU A 22 -21.63 10.07 11.19
CA LEU A 22 -22.36 10.67 12.33
C LEU A 22 -23.45 9.76 12.90
N SER A 23 -23.78 8.65 12.22
CA SER A 23 -24.77 7.69 12.72
C SER A 23 -24.21 6.80 13.83
N GLN A 24 -25.07 6.10 14.56
CA GLN A 24 -24.60 5.10 15.53
C GLN A 24 -24.12 3.84 14.81
N GLN A 25 -23.19 3.09 15.42
CA GLN A 25 -22.69 1.84 14.85
C GLN A 25 -23.82 0.87 14.51
N VAL A 26 -24.83 0.72 15.37
CA VAL A 26 -26.00 -0.14 15.13
C VAL A 26 -26.73 0.24 13.84
N ASP A 27 -26.90 1.54 13.56
CA ASP A 27 -27.57 2.00 12.35
C ASP A 27 -26.76 1.71 11.08
N ARG A 28 -25.43 1.88 11.16
CA ARG A 28 -24.51 1.53 10.06
C ARG A 28 -24.50 0.04 9.82
N MET A 29 -24.32 -0.76 10.87
CA MET A 29 -24.30 -2.22 10.79
C MET A 29 -25.60 -2.77 10.20
N GLY A 30 -26.76 -2.27 10.63
CA GLY A 30 -28.04 -2.67 10.05
C GLY A 30 -28.19 -2.28 8.57
N ALA A 31 -27.52 -1.22 8.10
CA ALA A 31 -27.47 -0.87 6.68
C ALA A 31 -26.47 -1.76 5.90
N LEU A 32 -25.31 -2.06 6.48
CA LEU A 32 -24.32 -2.97 5.92
C LEU A 32 -24.87 -4.40 5.78
N GLU A 33 -25.63 -4.88 6.77
CA GLU A 33 -26.32 -6.19 6.72
C GLU A 33 -27.33 -6.25 5.57
N LYS A 34 -28.08 -5.19 5.32
CA LYS A 34 -29.00 -5.11 4.17
C LYS A 34 -28.26 -5.15 2.83
N LEU A 35 -27.11 -4.50 2.73
CA LEU A 35 -26.27 -4.57 1.52
C LEU A 35 -25.72 -6.00 1.31
N ARG A 36 -25.32 -6.68 2.40
CA ARG A 36 -24.91 -8.09 2.35
C ARG A 36 -26.03 -9.01 1.87
N GLU A 37 -27.25 -8.81 2.37
CA GLU A 37 -28.44 -9.58 1.99
C GLU A 37 -28.80 -9.39 0.52
N GLU A 38 -28.76 -8.15 0.03
CA GLU A 38 -29.00 -7.85 -1.38
C GLU A 38 -27.94 -8.49 -2.30
N GLY A 39 -26.66 -8.43 -1.91
CA GLY A 39 -25.57 -9.26 -2.44
C GLY A 39 -25.20 -9.09 -3.92
N ASN A 40 -25.92 -8.27 -4.68
CA ASN A 40 -25.58 -7.94 -6.07
C ASN A 40 -24.38 -6.98 -6.15
N ASP A 41 -23.78 -6.84 -7.33
CA ASP A 41 -22.55 -6.06 -7.53
C ASP A 41 -22.66 -4.60 -7.06
N GLU A 42 -23.80 -3.94 -7.22
CA GLU A 42 -23.99 -2.57 -6.74
C GLU A 42 -24.05 -2.49 -5.20
N ALA A 43 -24.66 -3.49 -4.56
CA ALA A 43 -24.67 -3.58 -3.10
C ALA A 43 -23.29 -3.90 -2.53
N LEU A 44 -22.53 -4.80 -3.17
CA LEU A 44 -21.15 -5.12 -2.78
C LEU A 44 -20.20 -3.94 -3.01
N TYR A 45 -20.37 -3.20 -4.12
CA TYR A 45 -19.66 -1.94 -4.32
C TYR A 45 -20.04 -0.91 -3.25
N GLY A 46 -21.31 -0.87 -2.86
CA GLY A 46 -21.80 -0.07 -1.73
C GLY A 46 -21.13 -0.42 -0.40
N LEU A 47 -20.93 -1.72 -0.11
CA LEU A 47 -20.18 -2.17 1.07
C LEU A 47 -18.75 -1.65 1.05
N CYS A 48 -18.06 -1.69 -0.10
CA CYS A 48 -16.68 -1.22 -0.22
C CYS A 48 -16.52 0.25 0.19
N LYS A 49 -17.55 1.09 -0.01
CA LYS A 49 -17.53 2.49 0.42
C LYS A 49 -17.40 2.67 1.94
N ARG A 50 -17.58 1.61 2.74
CA ARG A 50 -17.28 1.67 4.17
C ARG A 50 -15.79 1.86 4.44
N PHE A 51 -14.91 1.40 3.56
CA PHE A 51 -13.46 1.50 3.75
C PHE A 51 -12.94 2.94 3.72
N SER A 52 -13.60 3.85 3.00
CA SER A 52 -13.22 5.28 2.95
C SER A 52 -13.71 6.11 4.14
N ILE A 53 -14.45 5.50 5.07
CA ILE A 53 -15.00 6.22 6.23
C ILE A 53 -14.11 5.97 7.44
N THR A 54 -13.80 7.05 8.16
CA THR A 54 -13.15 7.00 9.47
C THR A 54 -14.16 7.49 10.51
N SER A 55 -14.65 6.58 11.34
CA SER A 55 -15.51 6.89 12.48
C SER A 55 -14.71 7.52 13.63
N GLN A 56 -15.37 8.28 14.49
CA GLN A 56 -14.76 8.89 15.69
C GLN A 56 -14.28 7.83 16.69
N LYS A 57 -14.91 6.64 16.70
CA LYS A 57 -14.55 5.53 17.57
C LYS A 57 -13.76 4.50 16.78
N GLY A 58 -12.42 4.56 16.87
CA GLY A 58 -11.52 3.73 16.07
C GLY A 58 -11.75 2.23 16.19
N ALA A 59 -12.08 1.72 17.38
CA ALA A 59 -12.36 0.29 17.57
C ALA A 59 -13.63 -0.17 16.83
N GLU A 60 -14.69 0.64 16.86
CA GLU A 60 -15.93 0.37 16.11
C GLU A 60 -15.67 0.48 14.59
N ASP A 61 -14.86 1.46 14.17
CA ASP A 61 -14.48 1.65 12.77
C ASP A 61 -13.78 0.41 12.19
N GLU A 62 -12.77 -0.07 12.91
CA GLU A 62 -11.99 -1.23 12.53
C GLU A 62 -12.87 -2.49 12.47
N GLN A 63 -13.71 -2.70 13.49
CA GLN A 63 -14.63 -3.83 13.54
C GLN A 63 -15.59 -3.85 12.34
N GLU A 64 -16.17 -2.71 11.98
CA GLU A 64 -17.08 -2.58 10.83
C GLU A 64 -16.34 -2.91 9.52
N LYS A 65 -15.13 -2.38 9.32
CA LYS A 65 -14.33 -2.65 8.11
C LYS A 65 -13.89 -4.11 8.01
N GLN A 66 -13.50 -4.72 9.13
CA GLN A 66 -13.17 -6.15 9.17
C GLN A 66 -14.38 -7.04 8.87
N TRP A 67 -15.56 -6.67 9.38
CA TRP A 67 -16.82 -7.36 9.03
C TRP A 67 -17.13 -7.24 7.54
N VAL A 68 -17.01 -6.03 6.96
CA VAL A 68 -17.22 -5.81 5.52
C VAL A 68 -16.25 -6.64 4.68
N MET A 69 -14.97 -6.68 5.07
CA MET A 69 -13.97 -7.53 4.42
C MET A 69 -14.41 -8.99 4.43
N GLY A 70 -14.83 -9.52 5.59
CA GLY A 70 -15.31 -10.90 5.72
C GLY A 70 -16.50 -11.20 4.79
N VAL A 71 -17.46 -10.27 4.69
CA VAL A 71 -18.60 -10.40 3.77
C VAL A 71 -18.15 -10.41 2.31
N LEU A 72 -17.25 -9.52 1.90
CA LEU A 72 -16.79 -9.46 0.52
C LEU A 72 -16.01 -10.74 0.14
N VAL A 73 -15.22 -11.28 1.06
CA VAL A 73 -14.53 -12.57 0.89
C VAL A 73 -15.52 -13.72 0.78
N GLU A 74 -16.53 -13.79 1.65
CA GLU A 74 -17.60 -14.80 1.59
C GLU A 74 -18.33 -14.78 0.25
N LYS A 75 -18.60 -13.59 -0.29
CA LYS A 75 -19.28 -13.42 -1.58
C LYS A 75 -18.38 -13.71 -2.79
N GLY A 76 -17.07 -13.58 -2.65
CA GLY A 76 -16.07 -13.95 -3.68
C GLY A 76 -16.10 -13.09 -4.95
N SER A 77 -16.89 -12.01 -5.03
CA SER A 77 -16.98 -11.18 -6.23
C SER A 77 -15.90 -10.10 -6.25
N LEU A 78 -14.89 -10.26 -7.12
CA LEU A 78 -13.79 -9.29 -7.30
C LEU A 78 -14.21 -8.02 -8.05
N ALA A 79 -15.17 -8.10 -8.98
CA ALA A 79 -15.56 -6.98 -9.82
C ALA A 79 -15.96 -5.69 -9.06
N PRO A 80 -16.84 -5.74 -8.04
CA PRO A 80 -17.18 -4.55 -7.25
C PRO A 80 -16.01 -4.02 -6.42
N VAL A 81 -15.13 -4.90 -5.93
CA VAL A 81 -13.94 -4.51 -5.15
C VAL A 81 -12.95 -3.79 -6.05
N ILE A 82 -12.62 -4.35 -7.22
CA ILE A 82 -11.74 -3.72 -8.22
C ILE A 82 -12.32 -2.38 -8.69
N ARG A 83 -13.64 -2.30 -8.92
CA ARG A 83 -14.31 -1.03 -9.27
C ARG A 83 -14.11 0.02 -8.19
N TYR A 84 -14.26 -0.34 -6.92
CA TYR A 84 -14.00 0.55 -5.79
C TYR A 84 -12.53 0.99 -5.75
N MET A 85 -11.60 0.04 -5.89
CA MET A 85 -10.17 0.31 -5.87
C MET A 85 -9.72 1.27 -6.97
N LYS A 86 -10.40 1.36 -8.11
CA LYS A 86 -10.06 2.33 -9.16
C LYS A 86 -10.41 3.79 -8.82
N GLN A 87 -11.22 4.02 -7.79
CA GLN A 87 -11.78 5.33 -7.46
C GLN A 87 -11.47 5.80 -6.04
N SER A 88 -10.92 4.91 -5.20
CA SER A 88 -10.71 5.15 -3.77
C SER A 88 -9.31 5.70 -3.48
N ASP A 89 -9.19 6.69 -2.62
CA ASP A 89 -7.88 7.18 -2.12
C ASP A 89 -7.25 6.23 -1.08
N HIS A 90 -8.00 5.23 -0.60
CA HIS A 90 -7.52 4.25 0.40
C HIS A 90 -7.66 2.83 -0.12
N LEU A 91 -6.59 2.05 0.00
CA LEU A 91 -6.49 0.69 -0.55
C LEU A 91 -6.22 -0.39 0.51
N ALA A 92 -5.91 -0.03 1.76
CA ALA A 92 -5.51 -0.99 2.80
C ALA A 92 -6.47 -2.18 2.98
N PHE A 93 -7.78 -1.94 3.06
CA PHE A 93 -8.78 -3.01 3.19
C PHE A 93 -9.12 -3.75 1.89
N PRO A 94 -9.42 -3.08 0.77
CA PRO A 94 -9.78 -3.80 -0.45
C PRO A 94 -8.63 -4.66 -0.99
N LEU A 95 -7.36 -4.30 -0.79
CA LEU A 95 -6.22 -5.17 -1.13
C LEU A 95 -6.22 -6.48 -0.33
N ARG A 96 -6.55 -6.43 0.97
CA ARG A 96 -6.71 -7.62 1.83
C ARG A 96 -7.92 -8.48 1.44
N VAL A 97 -8.95 -7.90 0.82
CA VAL A 97 -10.06 -8.66 0.22
C VAL A 97 -9.56 -9.39 -1.03
N VAL A 98 -8.88 -8.69 -1.93
CA VAL A 98 -8.32 -9.28 -3.16
C VAL A 98 -7.39 -10.44 -2.83
N GLU A 99 -6.50 -10.29 -1.84
CA GLU A 99 -5.57 -11.33 -1.39
C GLU A 99 -6.26 -12.64 -0.97
N GLN A 100 -7.48 -12.56 -0.44
CA GLN A 100 -8.23 -13.72 0.04
C GLN A 100 -9.10 -14.39 -1.03
N ILE A 101 -9.30 -13.75 -2.19
CA ILE A 101 -10.20 -14.23 -3.24
C ILE A 101 -9.43 -14.58 -4.52
N ALA A 102 -8.48 -13.74 -4.90
CA ALA A 102 -7.74 -13.86 -6.16
C ALA A 102 -6.57 -14.84 -6.03
N ASP A 103 -6.25 -15.53 -7.12
CA ASP A 103 -4.99 -16.27 -7.24
C ASP A 103 -3.82 -15.31 -7.51
N HIS A 104 -2.60 -15.86 -7.51
CA HIS A 104 -1.35 -15.12 -7.66
C HIS A 104 -1.32 -14.26 -8.94
N ASP A 105 -1.64 -14.86 -10.09
CA ASP A 105 -1.61 -14.16 -11.38
C ASP A 105 -2.64 -13.03 -11.42
N LYS A 106 -3.83 -13.28 -10.87
CA LYS A 106 -4.88 -12.26 -10.81
C LYS A 106 -4.52 -11.12 -9.86
N ILE A 107 -3.86 -11.41 -8.74
CA ILE A 107 -3.34 -10.38 -7.84
C ILE A 107 -2.36 -9.48 -8.59
N LEU A 108 -1.39 -10.06 -9.31
CA LEU A 108 -0.42 -9.30 -10.10
C LEU A 108 -1.11 -8.44 -11.16
N GLU A 109 -2.06 -8.98 -11.91
CA GLU A 109 -2.83 -8.23 -12.91
C GLU A 109 -3.52 -7.00 -12.29
N ILE A 110 -4.16 -7.17 -11.13
CA ILE A 110 -4.85 -6.08 -10.44
C ILE A 110 -3.85 -5.03 -9.94
N VAL A 111 -2.78 -5.47 -9.28
CA VAL A 111 -1.75 -4.62 -8.69
C VAL A 111 -1.01 -3.82 -9.77
N ASP A 112 -0.70 -4.45 -10.91
CA ASP A 112 -0.10 -3.78 -12.07
C ASP A 112 -1.01 -2.67 -12.61
N GLY A 113 -2.32 -2.95 -12.69
CA GLY A 113 -3.30 -1.93 -13.04
C GLY A 113 -3.33 -0.75 -12.07
N LEU A 114 -3.11 -0.98 -10.77
CA LEU A 114 -3.07 0.09 -9.76
C LEU A 114 -1.77 0.89 -9.83
N PHE A 115 -0.61 0.23 -9.91
CA PHE A 115 0.68 0.90 -10.05
C PHE A 115 0.76 1.75 -11.32
N ALA A 116 0.17 1.28 -12.43
CA ALA A 116 0.08 2.06 -13.67
C ALA A 116 -0.70 3.38 -13.50
N THR A 117 -1.64 3.44 -12.56
CA THR A 117 -2.39 4.68 -12.23
C THR A 117 -1.70 5.55 -11.19
N GLU A 118 -0.72 5.02 -10.49
CA GLU A 118 -0.02 5.68 -9.38
C GLU A 118 1.49 5.84 -9.64
N PRO A 119 1.96 6.26 -10.83
CA PRO A 119 3.39 6.31 -11.12
C PRO A 119 4.14 7.25 -10.14
N PRO A 120 5.45 7.06 -9.93
CA PRO A 120 6.24 7.92 -9.07
C PRO A 120 6.12 9.40 -9.48
N GLY A 121 6.04 10.29 -8.50
CA GLY A 121 6.01 11.74 -8.74
C GLY A 121 5.03 12.49 -7.85
N TYR A 122 4.95 13.80 -8.05
CA TYR A 122 4.13 14.68 -7.22
C TYR A 122 2.65 14.34 -7.35
N VAL A 123 2.04 14.01 -6.22
CA VAL A 123 0.60 13.98 -6.01
C VAL A 123 0.28 14.76 -4.75
N ARG A 124 -0.90 15.36 -4.71
CA ARG A 124 -1.32 16.13 -3.54
C ARG A 124 -1.52 15.25 -2.29
N MET A 125 -2.00 14.03 -2.50
CA MET A 125 -2.42 13.07 -1.49
C MET A 125 -1.81 11.69 -1.84
N PRO A 126 -0.65 11.32 -1.25
CA PRO A 126 0.07 10.10 -1.61
C PRO A 126 -0.44 8.84 -0.89
N GLU A 127 -1.47 8.94 -0.06
CA GLU A 127 -1.98 7.87 0.80
C GLU A 127 -2.30 6.60 0.03
N ARG A 128 -2.94 6.75 -1.14
CA ARG A 128 -3.28 5.64 -2.03
C ARG A 128 -2.06 4.85 -2.48
N ARG A 129 -1.01 5.56 -2.88
CA ARG A 129 0.27 4.99 -3.30
C ARG A 129 0.99 4.32 -2.12
N ILE A 130 0.96 4.95 -0.95
CA ILE A 130 1.56 4.41 0.28
C ILE A 130 0.87 3.10 0.69
N ASP A 131 -0.46 3.05 0.66
CA ASP A 131 -1.23 1.82 0.95
C ASP A 131 -0.83 0.68 0.01
N LEU A 132 -0.72 0.97 -1.30
CA LEU A 132 -0.35 0.00 -2.31
C LEU A 132 1.08 -0.54 -2.09
N ILE A 133 2.04 0.36 -1.85
CA ILE A 133 3.44 0.00 -1.59
C ILE A 133 3.56 -0.85 -0.33
N ARG A 134 2.92 -0.45 0.77
CA ARG A 134 2.99 -1.18 2.05
C ARG A 134 2.40 -2.57 1.94
N TRP A 135 1.19 -2.67 1.40
CA TRP A 135 0.55 -3.97 1.23
C TRP A 135 1.38 -4.90 0.32
N PHE A 136 1.90 -4.38 -0.80
CA PHE A 136 2.69 -5.18 -1.73
C PHE A 136 4.06 -5.58 -1.15
N SER A 137 4.62 -4.76 -0.26
CA SER A 137 5.84 -5.10 0.50
C SER A 137 5.61 -6.28 1.45
N ASP A 138 4.44 -6.32 2.11
CA ASP A 138 4.03 -7.35 3.05
C ASP A 138 3.47 -8.63 2.38
N TRP A 139 3.28 -8.60 1.06
CA TRP A 139 2.74 -9.74 0.31
C TRP A 139 3.76 -10.89 0.24
N LYS A 140 3.57 -11.87 1.13
CA LYS A 140 4.58 -12.91 1.44
C LYS A 140 4.83 -13.91 0.32
N VAL A 141 3.85 -14.14 -0.54
CA VAL A 141 3.96 -15.09 -1.65
C VAL A 141 4.63 -14.49 -2.88
N GLY A 142 4.75 -13.16 -2.95
CA GLY A 142 5.46 -12.47 -4.02
C GLY A 142 6.97 -12.70 -3.94
N THR A 143 7.54 -13.08 -5.08
CA THR A 143 8.99 -13.24 -5.25
C THR A 143 9.69 -11.88 -5.22
N ASP A 144 11.00 -11.90 -4.96
CA ASP A 144 11.80 -10.68 -4.98
C ASP A 144 11.75 -9.96 -6.34
N ASP A 145 11.70 -10.68 -7.46
CA ASP A 145 11.65 -10.03 -8.78
C ASP A 145 10.29 -9.35 -9.03
N GLU A 146 9.20 -9.98 -8.61
CA GLU A 146 7.86 -9.38 -8.69
C GLU A 146 7.75 -8.12 -7.83
N VAL A 147 8.25 -8.19 -6.59
CA VAL A 147 8.17 -7.10 -5.63
C VAL A 147 9.09 -5.94 -6.00
N LEU A 148 10.37 -6.23 -6.23
CA LEU A 148 11.38 -5.18 -6.46
C LEU A 148 11.17 -4.45 -7.78
N SER A 149 10.75 -5.14 -8.85
CA SER A 149 10.51 -4.50 -10.15
C SER A 149 9.41 -3.41 -10.10
N ARG A 150 8.45 -3.54 -9.18
CA ARG A 150 7.35 -2.57 -9.01
C ARG A 150 7.64 -1.51 -7.96
N LEU A 151 8.37 -1.85 -6.89
CA LEU A 151 8.62 -0.92 -5.79
C LEU A 151 9.83 -0.01 -6.03
N THR A 152 10.89 -0.50 -6.66
CA THR A 152 12.13 0.28 -6.82
C THR A 152 11.99 1.60 -7.60
N PRO A 153 11.08 1.77 -8.59
CA PRO A 153 10.82 3.08 -9.20
C PRO A 153 10.39 4.17 -8.21
N TYR A 154 9.82 3.79 -7.05
CA TYR A 154 9.36 4.73 -6.04
C TYR A 154 10.45 5.16 -5.05
N LEU A 155 11.67 4.58 -5.11
CA LEU A 155 12.82 5.09 -4.36
C LEU A 155 13.21 6.51 -4.75
N VAL A 156 12.73 6.98 -5.90
CA VAL A 156 12.98 8.32 -6.42
C VAL A 156 11.75 9.23 -6.38
N ASP A 157 10.66 8.79 -5.74
CA ASP A 157 9.40 9.55 -5.66
C ASP A 157 9.58 10.95 -5.08
N PHE A 158 8.67 11.87 -5.43
CA PHE A 158 8.66 13.23 -4.88
C PHE A 158 8.40 13.24 -3.37
N ASP A 159 7.43 12.42 -2.92
CA ASP A 159 7.03 12.38 -1.51
C ASP A 159 8.00 11.52 -0.69
N GLU A 160 8.51 12.09 0.41
CA GLU A 160 9.49 11.42 1.27
C GLU A 160 8.88 10.19 1.97
N ASN A 161 7.59 10.20 2.32
CA ASN A 161 6.94 9.06 2.98
C ASN A 161 6.74 7.89 2.03
N VAL A 162 6.55 8.17 0.73
CA VAL A 162 6.56 7.13 -0.31
C VAL A 162 7.94 6.49 -0.36
N ARG A 163 9.02 7.29 -0.45
CA ARG A 163 10.40 6.77 -0.45
C ARG A 163 10.69 5.94 0.80
N PHE A 164 10.32 6.40 1.99
CA PHE A 164 10.46 5.62 3.24
C PHE A 164 9.74 4.28 3.17
N SER A 165 8.48 4.28 2.69
CA SER A 165 7.67 3.06 2.62
C SER A 165 8.31 2.02 1.70
N VAL A 166 8.99 2.46 0.64
CA VAL A 166 9.71 1.57 -0.28
C VAL A 166 10.99 1.04 0.36
N VAL A 167 11.82 1.90 0.95
CA VAL A 167 13.08 1.50 1.58
C VAL A 167 12.82 0.47 2.69
N ASP A 168 11.81 0.72 3.54
CA ASP A 168 11.39 -0.21 4.58
C ASP A 168 10.80 -1.50 3.98
N GLY A 169 9.92 -1.35 2.98
CA GLY A 169 9.22 -2.45 2.34
C GLY A 169 10.11 -3.47 1.63
N ILE A 170 11.27 -3.04 1.12
CA ILE A 170 12.24 -3.95 0.48
C ILE A 170 13.33 -4.42 1.45
N ALA A 171 13.41 -3.91 2.68
CA ALA A 171 14.54 -4.15 3.59
C ALA A 171 14.75 -5.62 3.99
N SER A 172 13.71 -6.45 3.91
CA SER A 172 13.75 -7.88 4.24
C SER A 172 13.99 -8.79 3.03
N ARG A 173 14.07 -8.22 1.83
CA ARG A 173 14.30 -8.96 0.57
C ARG A 173 15.78 -9.33 0.44
N THR A 174 16.11 -10.15 -0.56
CA THR A 174 17.48 -10.68 -0.74
C THR A 174 18.51 -9.54 -0.82
N PRO A 175 19.54 -9.51 0.04
CA PRO A 175 20.51 -8.40 0.12
C PRO A 175 21.14 -8.03 -1.23
N GLU A 176 21.50 -9.02 -2.03
CA GLU A 176 22.09 -8.86 -3.37
C GLU A 176 21.16 -8.15 -4.35
N LYS A 177 19.84 -8.36 -4.21
CA LYS A 177 18.84 -7.77 -5.12
C LYS A 177 18.44 -6.35 -4.71
N ILE A 178 18.48 -6.04 -3.42
CA ILE A 178 18.16 -4.69 -2.92
C ILE A 178 19.35 -3.73 -2.99
N ALA A 179 20.59 -4.24 -3.02
CA ALA A 179 21.77 -3.38 -2.99
C ALA A 179 21.81 -2.38 -4.16
N PRO A 180 21.68 -2.79 -5.43
CA PRO A 180 21.77 -1.85 -6.56
C PRO A 180 20.76 -0.69 -6.49
N PRO A 181 19.43 -0.92 -6.36
CA PRO A 181 18.48 0.19 -6.35
C PRO A 181 18.62 1.09 -5.11
N LEU A 182 18.98 0.54 -3.95
CA LEU A 182 19.23 1.35 -2.75
C LEU A 182 20.50 2.20 -2.88
N ILE A 183 21.57 1.65 -3.45
CA ILE A 183 22.82 2.39 -3.71
C ILE A 183 22.58 3.51 -4.71
N ASP A 184 21.83 3.24 -5.79
CA ASP A 184 21.49 4.29 -6.77
C ASP A 184 20.64 5.40 -6.13
N ALA A 185 19.70 5.07 -5.25
CA ALA A 185 18.93 6.05 -4.49
C ALA A 185 19.79 6.85 -3.50
N LEU A 186 20.74 6.22 -2.82
CA LEU A 186 21.67 6.88 -1.88
C LEU A 186 22.60 7.87 -2.61
N LEU A 187 23.10 7.48 -3.78
CA LEU A 187 24.06 8.24 -4.57
C LEU A 187 23.41 9.27 -5.49
N ARG A 188 22.07 9.29 -5.56
CA ARG A 188 21.33 10.25 -6.36
C ARG A 188 21.63 11.69 -5.90
N PRO A 189 22.10 12.58 -6.79
CA PRO A 189 22.39 13.97 -6.43
C PRO A 189 21.18 14.73 -5.89
N GLU A 190 19.98 14.45 -6.40
CA GLU A 190 18.74 15.11 -6.00
C GLU A 190 18.18 14.63 -4.65
N GLU A 191 18.74 13.56 -4.07
CA GLU A 191 18.34 13.14 -2.73
C GLU A 191 18.98 14.04 -1.69
N GLU A 192 18.22 14.99 -1.16
CA GLU A 192 18.67 15.91 -0.12
C GLU A 192 18.18 15.50 1.29
N SER A 193 17.26 14.53 1.41
CA SER A 193 16.81 14.08 2.73
C SER A 193 17.88 13.23 3.42
N GLY A 194 18.54 13.84 4.41
CA GLY A 194 19.44 13.12 5.31
C GLY A 194 18.75 11.98 6.08
N ARG A 195 17.42 12.04 6.27
CA ARG A 195 16.66 10.94 6.89
C ARG A 195 16.54 9.75 5.95
N ILE A 196 16.21 9.97 4.67
CA ILE A 196 16.16 8.90 3.66
C ILE A 196 17.54 8.27 3.48
N LYS A 197 18.60 9.08 3.32
CA LYS A 197 19.98 8.58 3.20
C LYS A 197 20.37 7.70 4.39
N ARG A 198 20.04 8.14 5.61
CA ARG A 198 20.25 7.35 6.83
C ARG A 198 19.52 6.01 6.78
N THR A 199 18.23 6.01 6.46
CA THR A 199 17.43 4.78 6.42
C THR A 199 17.97 3.81 5.37
N ILE A 200 18.38 4.30 4.20
CA ILE A 200 19.03 3.46 3.18
C ILE A 200 20.33 2.83 3.73
N VAL A 201 21.21 3.64 4.35
CA VAL A 201 22.46 3.15 4.95
C VAL A 201 22.20 2.11 6.04
N GLU A 202 21.20 2.33 6.89
CA GLU A 202 20.80 1.39 7.94
C GLU A 202 20.29 0.06 7.36
N VAL A 203 19.51 0.10 6.26
CA VAL A 203 19.05 -1.12 5.58
C VAL A 203 20.23 -1.88 4.96
N LEU A 204 21.12 -1.19 4.24
CA LEU A 204 22.30 -1.80 3.62
C LEU A 204 23.25 -2.41 4.68
N GLU A 205 23.43 -1.74 5.81
CA GLU A 205 24.23 -2.22 6.93
C GLU A 205 23.61 -3.47 7.58
N LYS A 206 22.33 -3.39 7.95
CA LYS A 206 21.62 -4.47 8.65
C LYS A 206 21.51 -5.74 7.79
N SER A 207 21.23 -5.58 6.50
CA SER A 207 21.12 -6.68 5.54
C SER A 207 22.49 -7.23 5.11
N LYS A 208 23.59 -6.51 5.41
CA LYS A 208 24.93 -6.78 4.88
C LYS A 208 24.95 -6.85 3.35
N ALA A 209 24.17 -5.99 2.72
CA ALA A 209 24.06 -5.94 1.27
C ALA A 209 25.45 -5.65 0.64
N PRO A 210 25.85 -6.41 -0.39
CA PRO A 210 27.14 -6.21 -1.04
C PRO A 210 27.14 -4.90 -1.83
N LEU A 211 28.13 -4.04 -1.58
CA LEU A 211 28.27 -2.78 -2.30
C LEU A 211 28.95 -2.94 -3.66
N GLY A 212 29.65 -4.05 -3.87
CA GLY A 212 30.37 -4.34 -5.12
C GLY A 212 31.41 -3.28 -5.46
N ASP A 213 31.47 -2.93 -6.75
CA ASP A 213 32.34 -1.89 -7.30
C ASP A 213 31.92 -0.46 -6.88
N ARG A 214 30.72 -0.29 -6.31
CA ARG A 214 30.21 0.99 -5.82
C ARG A 214 30.65 1.32 -4.39
N ALA A 215 31.45 0.46 -3.76
CA ALA A 215 31.93 0.63 -2.39
C ALA A 215 32.58 2.01 -2.12
N ASP A 216 33.46 2.47 -3.01
CA ASP A 216 34.14 3.76 -2.87
C ASP A 216 33.19 4.94 -3.02
N ALA A 217 32.22 4.85 -3.95
CA ALA A 217 31.20 5.88 -4.14
C ALA A 217 30.29 5.99 -2.90
N VAL A 218 29.88 4.85 -2.33
CA VAL A 218 29.10 4.79 -1.09
C VAL A 218 29.91 5.39 0.06
N ALA A 219 31.20 5.05 0.19
CA ALA A 219 32.07 5.63 1.21
C ALA A 219 32.17 7.16 1.09
N GLY A 220 32.28 7.68 -0.13
CA GLY A 220 32.30 9.13 -0.40
C GLY A 220 30.96 9.82 -0.09
N ALA A 221 29.83 9.12 -0.18
CA ALA A 221 28.52 9.64 0.15
C ALA A 221 28.21 9.63 1.66
N LEU A 222 28.98 8.92 2.48
CA LEU A 222 28.88 9.01 3.94
C LEU A 222 29.47 10.35 4.40
N SER A 223 28.60 11.31 4.67
CA SER A 223 29.00 12.63 5.17
C SER A 223 28.29 13.00 6.49
N GLY A 224 28.93 13.84 7.30
CA GLY A 224 28.37 14.32 8.56
C GLY A 224 27.98 13.19 9.51
N PRO A 225 26.74 13.16 10.04
CA PRO A 225 26.32 12.10 10.95
C PRO A 225 26.39 10.67 10.37
N LEU A 226 26.40 10.51 9.04
CA LEU A 226 26.54 9.17 8.44
C LEU A 226 27.99 8.67 8.53
N SER A 227 28.98 9.52 8.26
CA SER A 227 30.40 9.15 8.40
C SER A 227 30.81 8.88 9.85
N ASP A 228 30.14 9.52 10.81
CA ASP A 228 30.39 9.32 12.25
C ASP A 228 29.90 7.96 12.75
N ASN A 229 28.83 7.43 12.14
CA ASN A 229 28.16 6.21 12.60
C ASN A 229 28.43 4.99 11.73
N PHE A 230 28.83 5.19 10.46
CA PHE A 230 29.00 4.11 9.49
C PHE A 230 30.33 4.21 8.74
N ARG A 231 30.78 3.08 8.23
CA ARG A 231 31.93 2.97 7.34
C ARG A 231 31.75 1.81 6.36
N VAL A 232 32.44 1.88 5.23
CA VAL A 232 32.57 0.75 4.32
C VAL A 232 33.77 -0.10 4.78
N ASP A 233 33.56 -1.40 4.92
CA ASP A 233 34.60 -2.36 5.31
C ASP A 233 34.28 -3.76 4.76
N GLY A 234 35.22 -4.35 4.02
CA GLY A 234 35.03 -5.66 3.39
C GLY A 234 33.92 -5.70 2.34
N GLY A 235 33.67 -4.59 1.64
CA GLY A 235 32.65 -4.50 0.58
C GLY A 235 31.21 -4.37 1.08
N VAL A 236 31.00 -4.13 2.38
CA VAL A 236 29.69 -3.88 3.00
C VAL A 236 29.73 -2.64 3.90
N LEU A 237 28.56 -2.10 4.23
CA LEU A 237 28.43 -1.10 5.29
C LEU A 237 28.50 -1.76 6.66
N LYS A 238 29.20 -1.11 7.60
CA LYS A 238 29.25 -1.49 9.02
C LYS A 238 29.04 -0.27 9.89
N LYS A 239 28.37 -0.47 11.02
CA LYS A 239 28.38 0.51 12.10
C LYS A 239 29.80 0.67 12.67
N ARG A 240 30.16 1.90 13.03
CA ARG A 240 31.44 2.22 13.70
C ARG A 240 31.43 1.81 15.17
#